data_AF-X0VD76-F1
#
_entry.id   AF-X0VD76-F1
#
_cell.length_a   1.000
_cell.length_b   1.000
_cell.length_c   1.000
_cell.angle_alpha   90.00
_cell.angle_beta   90.00
_cell.angle_gamma   90.00
#
_symmetry.space_group_name_H-M   'P 1'
#
loop_
_entity.id
_entity.type
_entity.pdbx_description
1 polymer ?
#
loop_
_entity_poly.entity_id
_entity_poly.type
_entity_poly.pdbx_seq_one_letter_code
_entity_poly.pdbx_strand_id
1 'polypeptide(L)'
;LTAALCADGGYLVHGLDSDAANVESAREHIRGLGLYGKVSVEQFTSDRLPYADNLVNLLVEDDLGVSMDEAMRVLVPNGVAYIKGVRWEKTVKPRPDEIDEWTHFLHGPDNNAVAHDSVVDVPRRMQWLGGPKFARAHEQLASLSACVTTGGRLFYIIDETPRADVRFPSKWFLVARDAFNGVVLWKRSIPTWMDQLRNFRSGPAGTVFRLAAKDNLVYVTLGADAPVSILDAATGRTLATCKGTENARQILRLDDK
;
A
#
# COMPACT_ATOMS: atom_id res chain seq x y z
N LEU A 1 -4.63 22.34 -12.03
CA LEU A 1 -4.63 20.88 -12.30
C LEU A 1 -4.28 20.07 -11.05
N THR A 2 -3.13 20.33 -10.42
CA THR A 2 -2.59 19.55 -9.29
C THR A 2 -3.58 19.24 -8.16
N ALA A 3 -4.29 20.24 -7.65
CA ALA A 3 -5.29 20.02 -6.59
C ALA A 3 -6.45 19.10 -7.02
N ALA A 4 -6.85 19.16 -8.30
CA ALA A 4 -7.97 18.37 -8.84
C ALA A 4 -7.63 16.88 -9.02
N LEU A 5 -6.34 16.52 -9.08
CA LEU A 5 -5.89 15.13 -9.17
C LEU A 5 -5.97 14.38 -7.83
N CYS A 6 -6.19 15.09 -6.71
CA CYS A 6 -6.36 14.50 -5.40
C CYS A 6 -7.83 14.06 -5.19
N ALA A 7 -8.23 12.96 -5.84
CA ALA A 7 -9.63 12.52 -5.86
C ALA A 7 -10.17 12.12 -4.48
N ASP A 8 -9.37 11.45 -3.65
CA ASP A 8 -9.74 11.02 -2.30
C ASP A 8 -8.52 10.87 -1.36
N GLY A 9 -8.70 10.20 -0.22
CA GLY A 9 -7.66 10.00 0.79
C GLY A 9 -6.52 9.04 0.40
N GLY A 10 -6.68 8.24 -0.66
CA GLY A 10 -5.69 7.30 -1.17
C GLY A 10 -4.68 7.93 -2.14
N TYR A 11 -4.76 9.24 -2.38
CA TYR A 11 -3.88 9.97 -3.29
C TYR A 11 -2.98 10.95 -2.53
N LEU A 12 -1.71 10.97 -2.93
CA LEU A 12 -0.76 12.04 -2.65
C LEU A 12 -0.34 12.64 -3.98
N VAL A 13 -0.41 13.97 -4.10
CA VAL A 13 -0.15 14.66 -5.36
C VAL A 13 0.97 15.67 -5.15
N HIS A 14 2.00 15.57 -5.99
CA HIS A 14 3.11 16.50 -5.99
C HIS A 14 3.19 17.21 -7.36
N GLY A 15 2.95 18.51 -7.37
CA GLY A 15 3.12 19.35 -8.55
C GLY A 15 4.55 19.87 -8.65
N LEU A 16 5.10 19.86 -9.86
CA LEU A 16 6.42 20.39 -10.17
C LEU A 16 6.25 21.49 -11.22
N ASP A 17 6.84 22.66 -11.00
CA ASP A 17 6.81 23.78 -11.93
C ASP A 17 8.15 24.53 -11.87
N SER A 18 8.66 25.00 -13.01
CA SER A 18 9.93 25.74 -13.06
C SER A 18 9.81 27.19 -12.57
N ASP A 19 8.62 27.78 -12.68
CA ASP A 19 8.35 29.18 -12.32
C ASP A 19 7.96 29.30 -10.84
N ALA A 20 8.81 29.99 -10.07
CA ALA A 20 8.58 30.25 -8.65
C ALA A 20 7.26 31.01 -8.36
N ALA A 21 6.80 31.87 -9.27
CA ALA A 21 5.55 32.60 -9.10
C ALA A 21 4.33 31.67 -9.21
N ASN A 22 4.36 30.73 -10.18
CA ASN A 22 3.33 29.69 -10.31
C ASN A 22 3.30 28.79 -9.07
N VAL A 23 4.48 28.40 -8.56
CA VAL A 23 4.60 27.56 -7.36
C VAL A 23 3.96 28.24 -6.15
N GLU A 24 4.25 29.52 -5.89
CA GLU A 24 3.68 30.19 -4.72
C GLU A 24 2.17 30.39 -4.87
N SER A 25 1.69 30.81 -6.05
CA SER A 25 0.26 30.93 -6.32
C SER A 25 -0.47 29.59 -6.13
N ALA A 26 0.11 28.49 -6.60
CA ALA A 26 -0.44 27.15 -6.42
C ALA A 26 -0.47 26.75 -4.93
N ARG A 27 0.58 27.07 -4.16
CA ARG A 27 0.62 26.81 -2.71
C ARG A 27 -0.47 27.57 -1.96
N GLU A 28 -0.66 28.85 -2.26
CA GLU A 28 -1.74 29.65 -1.67
C GLU A 28 -3.11 29.05 -1.97
N HIS A 29 -3.35 28.67 -3.24
CA HIS A 29 -4.60 28.02 -3.64
C HIS A 29 -4.83 26.70 -2.91
N ILE A 30 -3.81 25.83 -2.82
CA ILE A 30 -3.90 24.54 -2.12
C ILE A 30 -4.16 24.73 -0.63
N ARG A 31 -3.53 25.72 0.01
CA ARG A 31 -3.79 26.10 1.41
C ARG A 31 -5.24 26.57 1.59
N GLY A 32 -5.73 27.41 0.67
CA GLY A 32 -7.13 27.88 0.66
C GLY A 32 -8.16 26.75 0.55
N LEU A 33 -7.79 25.64 -0.10
CA LEU A 33 -8.62 24.43 -0.18
C LEU A 33 -8.47 23.47 1.01
N GLY A 34 -7.54 23.75 1.95
CA GLY A 34 -7.25 22.85 3.08
C GLY A 34 -6.59 21.52 2.69
N LEU A 35 -6.01 21.44 1.49
CA LEU A 35 -5.41 20.22 0.94
C LEU A 35 -3.89 20.12 1.17
N TYR A 36 -3.28 21.16 1.75
CA TYR A 36 -1.83 21.24 1.94
C TYR A 36 -1.30 20.06 2.76
N GLY A 37 -0.24 19.43 2.26
CA GLY A 37 0.36 18.23 2.83
C GLY A 37 -0.03 16.95 2.09
N LYS A 38 -1.30 16.82 1.66
CA LYS A 38 -1.71 15.78 0.70
C LYS A 38 -1.40 16.19 -0.74
N VAL A 39 -1.60 17.46 -1.02
CA VAL A 39 -1.17 18.11 -2.24
C VAL A 39 -0.03 19.07 -1.88
N SER A 40 1.10 18.91 -2.56
CA SER A 40 2.26 19.80 -2.44
C SER A 40 2.69 20.28 -3.82
N VAL A 41 3.38 21.40 -3.85
CA VAL A 41 4.01 21.93 -5.07
C VAL A 41 5.42 22.41 -4.73
N GLU A 42 6.37 22.05 -5.57
CA GLU A 42 7.78 22.39 -5.46
C GLU A 42 8.29 23.02 -6.76
N GLN A 43 9.21 23.97 -6.63
CA GLN A 43 9.92 24.50 -7.78
C GLN A 43 10.93 23.47 -8.28
N PHE A 44 10.89 23.14 -9.56
CA PHE A 44 11.72 22.10 -10.14
C PHE A 44 12.25 22.53 -11.51
N THR A 45 13.58 22.50 -11.67
CA THR A 45 14.29 22.98 -12.87
C THR A 45 15.32 21.97 -13.39
N SER A 46 15.30 20.74 -12.87
CA SER A 46 16.20 19.65 -13.27
C SER A 46 15.55 18.80 -14.36
N ASP A 47 16.34 18.05 -15.11
CA ASP A 47 15.87 17.05 -16.09
C ASP A 47 15.49 15.72 -15.40
N ARG A 48 16.09 15.45 -14.24
CA ARG A 48 15.86 14.26 -13.44
C ARG A 48 14.88 14.51 -12.30
N LEU A 49 13.77 13.77 -12.30
CA LEU A 49 12.70 13.89 -11.32
C LEU A 49 13.17 13.52 -9.91
N PRO A 50 12.66 14.20 -8.86
CA PRO A 50 13.09 14.04 -7.48
C PRO A 50 12.50 12.79 -6.80
N TYR A 51 12.31 11.70 -7.55
CA TYR A 51 11.70 10.46 -7.09
C TYR A 51 12.64 9.28 -7.23
N ALA A 52 12.54 8.33 -6.30
CA ALA A 52 13.13 7.01 -6.47
C ALA A 52 12.53 6.27 -7.67
N ASP A 53 13.22 5.26 -8.18
CA ASP A 53 12.68 4.39 -9.23
C ASP A 53 11.43 3.69 -8.70
N ASN A 54 10.41 3.46 -9.53
CA ASN A 54 9.18 2.76 -9.14
C ASN A 54 8.44 3.41 -7.95
N LEU A 55 8.20 4.72 -7.97
CA LEU A 55 7.50 5.43 -6.89
C LEU A 55 6.16 6.06 -7.32
N VAL A 56 6.04 6.48 -8.58
CA VAL A 56 4.91 7.28 -9.07
C VAL A 56 3.86 6.40 -9.73
N ASN A 57 2.60 6.45 -9.29
CA ASN A 57 1.50 5.71 -9.94
C ASN A 57 1.02 6.37 -11.24
N LEU A 58 0.98 7.70 -11.23
CA LEU A 58 0.46 8.53 -12.32
C LEU A 58 1.38 9.73 -12.50
N LEU A 59 1.97 9.86 -13.68
CA LEU A 59 2.72 11.02 -14.11
C LEU A 59 1.90 11.76 -15.17
N VAL A 60 1.64 13.05 -14.95
CA VAL A 60 0.96 13.91 -15.92
C VAL A 60 1.89 15.06 -16.23
N GLU A 61 2.23 15.21 -17.50
CA GLU A 61 3.22 16.18 -17.96
C GLU A 61 2.71 16.90 -19.22
N ASP A 62 2.85 18.22 -19.22
CA ASP A 62 2.39 19.11 -20.31
C ASP A 62 3.58 19.72 -21.08
N ASP A 63 4.69 20.05 -20.40
CA ASP A 63 5.75 20.90 -20.96
C ASP A 63 7.11 20.86 -20.19
N LEU A 64 7.27 19.97 -19.20
CA LEU A 64 8.47 19.91 -18.34
C LEU A 64 9.71 19.35 -19.04
N GLY A 65 9.59 18.75 -20.22
CA GLY A 65 10.73 18.28 -21.02
C GLY A 65 11.44 17.05 -20.43
N VAL A 66 10.76 16.31 -19.54
CA VAL A 66 11.28 15.07 -18.96
C VAL A 66 11.29 13.97 -20.02
N SER A 67 12.40 13.24 -20.12
CA SER A 67 12.50 12.15 -21.10
C SER A 67 11.55 10.99 -20.75
N MET A 68 11.12 10.23 -21.76
CA MET A 68 10.30 9.04 -21.53
C MET A 68 11.04 8.02 -20.65
N ASP A 69 12.36 7.88 -20.79
CA ASP A 69 13.16 6.99 -19.94
C ASP A 69 13.08 7.39 -18.46
N GLU A 70 13.14 8.69 -18.17
CA GLU A 70 13.01 9.20 -16.81
C GLU A 70 11.58 9.04 -16.27
N ALA A 71 10.57 9.27 -17.09
CA ALA A 71 9.18 8.99 -16.73
C ALA A 71 8.99 7.51 -16.40
N MET A 72 9.49 6.60 -17.24
CA MET A 72 9.42 5.16 -17.04
C MET A 72 10.26 4.69 -15.85
N ARG A 73 11.35 5.39 -15.50
CA ARG A 73 12.14 5.11 -14.29
C ARG A 73 11.30 5.33 -13.04
N VAL A 74 10.65 6.48 -12.92
CA VAL A 74 9.89 6.84 -11.70
C VAL A 74 8.56 6.12 -11.58
N LEU A 75 7.95 5.71 -12.69
CA LEU A 75 6.67 5.01 -12.64
C LEU A 75 6.80 3.65 -11.93
N VAL A 76 5.82 3.33 -11.08
CA VAL A 76 5.64 1.98 -10.55
C VAL A 76 5.29 1.00 -11.70
N PRO A 77 5.53 -0.31 -11.54
CA PRO A 77 4.93 -1.32 -12.43
C PRO A 77 3.41 -1.13 -12.57
N ASN A 78 2.91 -1.17 -13.81
CA ASN A 78 1.54 -0.81 -14.21
C ASN A 78 1.14 0.67 -14.00
N GLY A 79 2.09 1.52 -13.60
CA GLY A 79 1.91 2.97 -13.52
C GLY A 79 1.73 3.59 -14.90
N VAL A 80 1.14 4.78 -14.93
CA VAL A 80 0.72 5.45 -16.17
C VAL A 80 1.37 6.81 -16.32
N ALA A 81 1.94 7.08 -17.49
CA ALA A 81 2.30 8.42 -17.93
C ALA A 81 1.23 8.95 -18.90
N TYR A 82 0.77 10.17 -18.65
CA TYR A 82 0.07 11.00 -19.63
C TYR A 82 0.96 12.18 -19.99
N ILE A 83 1.49 12.17 -21.22
CA ILE A 83 2.41 13.19 -21.73
C ILE A 83 1.73 13.91 -22.88
N LYS A 84 1.81 15.24 -22.88
CA LYS A 84 1.19 16.06 -23.92
C LYS A 84 2.23 16.44 -24.97
N GLY A 85 2.06 15.91 -26.18
CA GLY A 85 2.70 16.45 -27.37
C GLY A 85 1.70 17.32 -28.14
N VAL A 86 1.49 17.01 -29.42
CA VAL A 86 0.36 17.55 -30.20
C VAL A 86 -0.99 17.09 -29.62
N ARG A 87 -1.01 15.89 -29.02
CA ARG A 87 -2.15 15.30 -28.30
C ARG A 87 -1.64 14.64 -27.02
N TRP A 88 -2.56 14.37 -26.10
CA TRP A 88 -2.28 13.54 -24.94
C TRP A 88 -2.02 12.10 -25.36
N GLU A 89 -0.91 11.54 -24.91
CA GLU A 89 -0.53 10.15 -25.11
C GLU A 89 -0.46 9.43 -23.76
N LYS A 90 -1.02 8.21 -23.73
CA LYS A 90 -1.02 7.36 -22.55
C LYS A 90 0.01 6.24 -22.74
N THR A 91 0.96 6.16 -21.83
CA THR A 91 1.94 5.06 -21.76
C THR A 91 1.82 4.35 -20.42
N VAL A 92 1.85 3.01 -20.44
CA VAL A 92 1.78 2.19 -19.23
C VAL A 92 3.11 1.47 -19.06
N LYS A 93 3.69 1.55 -17.85
CA LYS A 93 4.90 0.79 -17.53
C LYS A 93 4.54 -0.69 -17.36
N PRO A 94 5.12 -1.61 -18.14
CA PRO A 94 4.86 -3.03 -17.95
C PRO A 94 5.35 -3.49 -16.58
N ARG A 95 4.61 -4.41 -15.96
CA ARG A 95 5.11 -5.13 -14.79
C ARG A 95 6.02 -6.28 -15.27
N PRO A 96 7.25 -6.38 -14.74
CA PRO A 96 8.11 -7.54 -15.01
C PRO A 96 7.48 -8.82 -14.47
N ASP A 97 7.56 -9.92 -15.24
CA ASP A 97 7.08 -11.25 -14.83
C ASP A 97 7.98 -11.87 -13.75
N GLU A 98 9.17 -11.31 -13.58
CA GLU A 98 10.19 -11.70 -12.61
C GLU A 98 9.92 -11.21 -11.18
N ILE A 99 8.86 -10.42 -10.95
CA ILE A 99 8.43 -9.95 -9.63
C ILE A 99 7.23 -10.77 -9.16
N ASP A 100 7.46 -11.58 -8.13
CA ASP A 100 6.50 -12.54 -7.63
C ASP A 100 5.35 -11.90 -6.83
N GLU A 101 4.36 -12.71 -6.47
CA GLU A 101 3.30 -12.36 -5.52
C GLU A 101 3.46 -13.18 -4.22
N TRP A 102 3.10 -12.58 -3.09
CA TRP A 102 3.16 -13.23 -1.78
C TRP A 102 1.75 -13.35 -1.20
N THR A 103 0.94 -14.22 -1.81
CA THR A 103 -0.51 -14.30 -1.62
C THR A 103 -0.96 -14.76 -0.22
N HIS A 104 -0.12 -15.50 0.51
CA HIS A 104 -0.40 -16.08 1.82
C HIS A 104 0.74 -15.78 2.81
N PHE A 105 0.52 -16.05 4.10
CA PHE A 105 1.54 -15.79 5.15
C PHE A 105 2.90 -16.43 4.84
N LEU A 106 2.89 -17.67 4.33
CA LEU A 106 4.09 -18.40 3.89
C LEU A 106 4.13 -18.50 2.36
N HIS A 107 4.03 -17.34 1.70
CA HIS A 107 4.05 -17.14 0.24
C HIS A 107 2.82 -17.65 -0.50
N GLY A 108 2.68 -18.97 -0.65
CA GLY A 108 1.61 -19.63 -1.40
C GLY A 108 0.66 -20.46 -0.54
N PRO A 109 -0.39 -21.06 -1.14
CA PRO A 109 -1.28 -21.98 -0.43
C PRO A 109 -0.61 -23.30 -0.04
N ASP A 110 0.57 -23.60 -0.59
CA ASP A 110 1.42 -24.74 -0.24
C ASP A 110 2.24 -24.51 1.04
N ASN A 111 2.20 -23.30 1.60
CA ASN A 111 2.98 -22.87 2.76
C ASN A 111 4.50 -23.00 2.59
N ASN A 112 5.01 -22.91 1.36
CA ASN A 112 6.43 -22.90 1.10
C ASN A 112 6.95 -21.45 1.09
N ALA A 113 7.65 -21.04 2.16
CA ALA A 113 8.07 -19.65 2.37
C ALA A 113 9.26 -19.21 1.47
N VAL A 114 9.14 -19.36 0.16
CA VAL A 114 10.17 -19.06 -0.84
C VAL A 114 9.53 -18.31 -2.01
N ALA A 115 10.01 -17.11 -2.28
CA ALA A 115 9.59 -16.36 -3.47
C ALA A 115 10.28 -16.89 -4.74
N HIS A 116 9.65 -16.64 -5.87
CA HIS A 116 10.17 -16.88 -7.22
C HIS A 116 10.76 -15.62 -7.88
N ASP A 117 10.96 -14.54 -7.11
CA ASP A 117 11.58 -13.32 -7.60
C ASP A 117 12.96 -13.59 -8.23
N SER A 118 13.17 -13.05 -9.43
CA SER A 118 14.51 -13.00 -10.04
C SER A 118 15.04 -11.59 -10.21
N VAL A 119 14.23 -10.56 -9.92
CA VAL A 119 14.68 -9.16 -9.78
C VAL A 119 15.27 -8.93 -8.38
N VAL A 120 16.40 -9.58 -8.10
CA VAL A 120 17.10 -9.47 -6.81
C VAL A 120 18.49 -8.89 -7.03
N ASP A 121 18.85 -7.84 -6.29
CA ASP A 121 20.19 -7.26 -6.23
C ASP A 121 20.49 -6.80 -4.79
N VAL A 122 21.74 -6.45 -4.50
CA VAL A 122 22.15 -5.86 -3.22
C VAL A 122 21.35 -4.58 -2.95
N PRO A 123 20.61 -4.48 -1.83
CA PRO A 123 19.86 -3.26 -1.51
C PRO A 123 20.78 -2.05 -1.38
N ARG A 124 20.58 -1.02 -2.22
CA ARG A 124 21.43 0.20 -2.25
C ARG A 124 20.78 1.42 -1.61
N ARG A 125 19.45 1.40 -1.47
CA ARG A 125 18.63 2.50 -0.99
C ARG A 125 17.34 1.97 -0.39
N MET A 126 16.73 2.76 0.49
CA MET A 126 15.38 2.52 0.98
C MET A 126 14.38 2.97 -0.08
N GLN A 127 13.45 2.10 -0.46
CA GLN A 127 12.41 2.42 -1.44
C GLN A 127 11.36 3.37 -0.86
N TRP A 128 10.80 3.03 0.30
CA TRP A 128 9.91 3.88 1.08
C TRP A 128 9.92 3.45 2.55
N LEU A 129 9.47 4.37 3.42
CA LEU A 129 9.26 4.11 4.84
C LEU A 129 7.88 4.62 5.24
N GLY A 130 7.00 3.72 5.64
CA GLY A 130 5.65 4.03 6.11
C GLY A 130 5.57 4.07 7.64
N GLY A 131 4.61 4.84 8.17
CA GLY A 131 4.23 4.73 9.58
C GLY A 131 3.34 3.49 9.86
N PRO A 132 3.15 3.12 11.14
CA PRO A 132 3.81 3.68 12.31
C PRO A 132 5.30 3.25 12.40
N LYS A 133 6.19 4.16 12.81
CA LYS A 133 7.64 3.88 12.92
C LYS A 133 7.98 2.91 14.06
N PHE A 134 7.14 2.87 15.09
CA PHE A 134 7.33 2.04 16.27
C PHE A 134 5.98 1.44 16.66
N ALA A 135 6.00 0.18 17.07
CA ALA A 135 4.85 -0.52 17.62
C ALA A 135 5.00 -0.71 19.14
N ARG A 136 4.16 -1.54 19.74
CA ARG A 136 4.25 -1.88 21.17
C ARG A 136 5.52 -2.65 21.50
N ALA A 137 5.81 -2.78 22.80
CA ALA A 137 6.97 -3.50 23.28
C ALA A 137 6.93 -4.97 22.84
N HIS A 138 8.12 -5.50 22.56
CA HIS A 138 8.29 -6.83 21.98
C HIS A 138 8.06 -7.98 22.97
N GLU A 139 7.84 -7.66 24.24
CA GLU A 139 7.51 -8.61 25.31
C GLU A 139 6.05 -9.07 25.25
N GLN A 140 5.23 -8.43 24.42
CA GLN A 140 3.81 -8.74 24.23
C GLN A 140 3.53 -9.26 22.82
N LEU A 141 2.25 -9.52 22.53
CA LEU A 141 1.78 -9.92 21.21
C LEU A 141 2.36 -8.98 20.14
N ALA A 142 2.87 -9.56 19.06
CA ALA A 142 3.39 -8.77 17.95
C ALA A 142 2.28 -7.88 17.39
N SER A 143 2.53 -6.56 17.33
CA SER A 143 1.55 -5.63 16.76
C SER A 143 1.33 -5.85 15.27
N LEU A 144 2.25 -6.51 14.56
CA LEU A 144 2.06 -6.95 13.17
C LEU A 144 1.71 -8.44 13.18
N SER A 145 0.61 -8.81 12.54
CA SER A 145 0.11 -10.20 12.55
C SER A 145 0.48 -10.95 11.26
N ALA A 146 0.03 -10.49 10.11
CA ALA A 146 0.27 -11.11 8.81
C ALA A 146 0.51 -10.03 7.76
N CYS A 147 1.24 -10.38 6.71
CA CYS A 147 1.53 -9.51 5.58
C CYS A 147 1.49 -10.35 4.29
N VAL A 148 0.75 -9.89 3.29
CA VAL A 148 0.60 -10.54 1.98
C VAL A 148 0.60 -9.48 0.88
N THR A 149 0.93 -9.86 -0.35
CA THR A 149 0.88 -8.98 -1.52
C THR A 149 0.07 -9.60 -2.65
N THR A 150 -0.64 -8.74 -3.39
CA THR A 150 -1.20 -9.10 -4.70
C THR A 150 -1.45 -7.83 -5.52
N GLY A 151 -1.21 -7.89 -6.84
CA GLY A 151 -1.59 -6.83 -7.77
C GLY A 151 -0.94 -5.48 -7.45
N GLY A 152 0.32 -5.49 -6.99
CA GLY A 152 1.05 -4.28 -6.61
C GLY A 152 0.60 -3.64 -5.29
N ARG A 153 -0.20 -4.37 -4.48
CA ARG A 153 -0.67 -3.91 -3.17
C ARG A 153 -0.15 -4.80 -2.05
N LEU A 154 0.14 -4.17 -0.92
CA LEU A 154 0.57 -4.80 0.32
C LEU A 154 -0.58 -4.75 1.32
N PHE A 155 -1.00 -5.90 1.85
CA PHE A 155 -2.05 -6.04 2.85
C PHE A 155 -1.46 -6.59 4.12
N TYR A 156 -1.72 -5.94 5.25
CA TYR A 156 -1.24 -6.43 6.54
C TYR A 156 -2.17 -6.06 7.69
N ILE A 157 -2.13 -6.86 8.74
CA ILE A 157 -2.92 -6.63 9.97
C ILE A 157 -2.02 -6.07 11.05
N ILE A 158 -2.37 -4.90 11.58
CA ILE A 158 -1.56 -4.18 12.58
C ILE A 158 -2.40 -3.61 13.74
N ASP A 159 -1.86 -3.65 14.96
CA ASP A 159 -2.31 -2.86 16.10
C ASP A 159 -1.66 -1.48 16.06
N GLU A 160 -2.46 -0.43 15.87
CA GLU A 160 -2.00 0.97 15.84
C GLU A 160 -2.23 1.70 17.17
N THR A 161 -2.54 0.99 18.26
CA THR A 161 -2.67 1.63 19.58
C THR A 161 -1.33 2.28 20.00
N PRO A 162 -1.37 3.51 20.58
CA PRO A 162 -0.17 4.19 21.03
C PRO A 162 0.67 3.35 22.00
N ARG A 163 1.98 3.35 21.79
CA ARG A 163 2.98 2.65 22.62
C ARG A 163 3.16 3.20 24.04
N ALA A 164 2.35 4.17 24.46
CA ALA A 164 2.49 4.84 25.76
C ALA A 164 2.20 3.91 26.94
N ASP A 165 1.28 2.94 26.76
CA ASP A 165 0.97 1.94 27.78
C ASP A 165 0.49 0.63 27.12
N VAL A 166 1.02 -0.50 27.57
CA VAL A 166 0.62 -1.83 27.10
C VAL A 166 -0.84 -2.15 27.46
N ARG A 167 -1.38 -1.54 28.52
CA ARG A 167 -2.74 -1.79 29.02
C ARG A 167 -3.82 -1.12 28.17
N PHE A 168 -3.45 -0.22 27.25
CA PHE A 168 -4.42 0.34 26.33
C PHE A 168 -4.99 -0.75 25.42
N PRO A 169 -6.32 -0.82 25.24
CA PRO A 169 -6.93 -1.78 24.34
C PRO A 169 -6.35 -1.69 22.93
N SER A 170 -6.12 -2.84 22.30
CA SER A 170 -5.65 -2.90 20.91
C SER A 170 -6.65 -2.27 19.94
N LYS A 171 -6.11 -1.62 18.91
CA LYS A 171 -6.84 -1.06 17.78
C LYS A 171 -6.27 -1.68 16.52
N TRP A 172 -6.83 -2.83 16.16
CA TRP A 172 -6.41 -3.59 15.00
C TRP A 172 -7.02 -3.07 13.72
N PHE A 173 -6.21 -3.06 12.66
CA PHE A 173 -6.61 -2.69 11.32
C PHE A 173 -6.05 -3.68 10.31
N LEU A 174 -6.85 -4.06 9.32
CA LEU A 174 -6.35 -4.48 8.02
C LEU A 174 -6.02 -3.22 7.23
N VAL A 175 -4.77 -3.10 6.81
CA VAL A 175 -4.25 -1.95 6.07
C VAL A 175 -3.85 -2.40 4.68
N ALA A 176 -4.30 -1.65 3.67
CA ALA A 176 -3.81 -1.79 2.31
C ALA A 176 -2.89 -0.62 1.96
N ARG A 177 -1.74 -0.93 1.37
CA ARG A 177 -0.83 0.04 0.78
C ARG A 177 -0.54 -0.30 -0.67
N ASP A 178 -0.15 0.72 -1.41
CA ASP A 178 0.63 0.49 -2.61
C ASP A 178 2.00 -0.10 -2.21
N ALA A 179 2.38 -1.22 -2.83
CA ALA A 179 3.60 -1.95 -2.46
C ALA A 179 4.89 -1.25 -2.92
N PHE A 180 4.81 -0.38 -3.94
CA PHE A 180 5.96 0.25 -4.57
C PHE A 180 6.30 1.61 -3.96
N ASN A 181 5.34 2.30 -3.35
CA ASN A 181 5.57 3.61 -2.70
C ASN A 181 5.05 3.73 -1.26
N GLY A 182 4.31 2.73 -0.76
CA GLY A 182 3.85 2.69 0.61
C GLY A 182 2.68 3.62 0.94
N VAL A 183 2.05 4.28 -0.03
CA VAL A 183 0.84 5.09 0.20
C VAL A 183 -0.26 4.20 0.78
N VAL A 184 -0.92 4.67 1.85
CA VAL A 184 -2.08 3.98 2.44
C VAL A 184 -3.28 4.19 1.52
N LEU A 185 -3.79 3.10 0.95
CA LEU A 185 -4.95 3.14 0.07
C LEU A 185 -6.24 3.14 0.89
N TRP A 186 -6.33 2.24 1.88
CA TRP A 186 -7.46 2.15 2.79
C TRP A 186 -7.10 1.41 4.07
N LYS A 187 -7.96 1.57 5.10
CA LYS A 187 -7.89 0.83 6.36
C LYS A 187 -9.26 0.29 6.74
N ARG A 188 -9.32 -0.95 7.21
CA ARG A 188 -10.51 -1.59 7.77
C ARG A 188 -10.25 -1.92 9.24
N SER A 189 -11.09 -1.44 10.15
CA SER A 189 -11.00 -1.80 11.56
C SER A 189 -11.35 -3.27 11.77
N ILE A 190 -10.59 -3.94 12.66
CA ILE A 190 -10.83 -5.29 13.12
C ILE A 190 -11.03 -5.23 14.65
N PRO A 191 -12.26 -4.99 15.13
CA PRO A 191 -12.47 -4.69 16.54
C PRO A 191 -12.11 -5.85 17.48
N THR A 192 -12.19 -7.08 16.99
CA THR A 192 -12.01 -8.29 17.80
C THR A 192 -10.89 -9.17 17.24
N TRP A 193 -9.71 -8.63 16.95
CA TRP A 193 -8.60 -9.46 16.45
C TRP A 193 -7.96 -10.29 17.56
N MET A 194 -7.20 -9.69 18.47
CA MET A 194 -6.53 -10.34 19.59
C MET A 194 -6.26 -9.34 20.73
N ASP A 195 -6.19 -9.82 21.96
CA ASP A 195 -5.72 -9.01 23.09
C ASP A 195 -4.19 -8.90 23.10
N GLN A 196 -3.69 -7.70 23.44
CA GLN A 196 -2.26 -7.39 23.47
C GLN A 196 -1.50 -8.02 24.63
N LEU A 197 -2.15 -8.46 25.71
CA LEU A 197 -1.44 -8.92 26.92
C LEU A 197 -0.88 -10.34 26.81
N ARG A 198 -0.95 -10.97 25.63
CA ARG A 198 -0.29 -12.24 25.39
C ARG A 198 1.22 -12.07 25.42
N ASN A 199 1.92 -12.96 26.11
CA ASN A 199 3.36 -12.85 26.32
C ASN A 199 4.17 -13.17 25.06
N PHE A 200 5.34 -12.54 24.96
CA PHE A 200 6.47 -12.90 24.11
C PHE A 200 6.13 -13.10 22.62
N ARG A 201 5.51 -12.09 21.98
CA ARG A 201 5.07 -12.12 20.57
C ARG A 201 4.16 -13.29 20.21
N SER A 202 3.71 -14.08 21.19
CA SER A 202 3.08 -15.37 20.97
C SER A 202 1.57 -15.18 20.84
N GLY A 203 1.12 -15.02 19.60
CA GLY A 203 -0.30 -15.12 19.24
C GLY A 203 -0.74 -16.58 19.08
N PRO A 204 -2.04 -16.87 19.02
CA PRO A 204 -2.50 -18.18 18.55
C PRO A 204 -1.88 -18.50 17.18
N ALA A 205 -1.34 -19.71 17.03
CA ALA A 205 -0.61 -20.11 15.83
C ALA A 205 -1.40 -19.91 14.51
N GLY A 206 -2.72 -20.04 14.56
CA GLY A 206 -3.59 -19.86 13.38
C GLY A 206 -3.82 -18.41 12.95
N THR A 207 -3.53 -17.41 13.79
CA THR A 207 -3.97 -16.02 13.53
C THR A 207 -3.34 -15.43 12.27
N VAL A 208 -2.09 -15.79 11.99
CA VAL A 208 -1.35 -15.31 10.81
C VAL A 208 -1.87 -15.91 9.50
N PHE A 209 -2.53 -17.06 9.55
CA PHE A 209 -3.07 -17.78 8.40
C PHE A 209 -4.49 -17.35 8.01
N ARG A 210 -5.01 -16.28 8.61
CA ARG A 210 -6.37 -15.74 8.38
C ARG A 210 -6.38 -14.53 7.46
N LEU A 211 -5.29 -14.31 6.73
CA LEU A 211 -5.18 -13.31 5.69
C LEU A 211 -4.56 -13.95 4.45
N ALA A 212 -5.27 -13.87 3.33
CA ALA A 212 -4.77 -14.23 2.01
C ALA A 212 -5.24 -13.18 1.00
N ALA A 213 -4.49 -12.96 -0.07
CA ALA A 213 -4.88 -12.05 -1.15
C ALA A 213 -4.43 -12.63 -2.48
N LYS A 214 -5.30 -12.61 -3.48
CA LYS A 214 -5.00 -13.07 -4.83
C LYS A 214 -5.79 -12.26 -5.84
N ASP A 215 -5.15 -11.91 -6.95
CA ASP A 215 -5.70 -11.08 -8.01
C ASP A 215 -6.22 -9.74 -7.48
N ASN A 216 -7.53 -9.51 -7.52
CA ASN A 216 -8.16 -8.29 -6.99
C ASN A 216 -9.01 -8.56 -5.74
N LEU A 217 -8.73 -9.66 -5.01
CA LEU A 217 -9.49 -10.10 -3.85
C LEU A 217 -8.62 -10.26 -2.62
N VAL A 218 -9.16 -9.87 -1.47
CA VAL A 218 -8.57 -10.12 -0.14
C VAL A 218 -9.52 -10.97 0.68
N TYR A 219 -9.02 -12.05 1.24
CA TYR A 219 -9.75 -12.99 2.09
C TYR A 219 -9.25 -12.84 3.52
N VAL A 220 -10.15 -12.50 4.44
CA VAL A 220 -9.79 -12.18 5.82
C VAL A 220 -10.94 -12.45 6.78
N THR A 221 -10.66 -12.84 8.02
CA THR A 221 -11.67 -12.76 9.08
C THR A 221 -11.62 -11.37 9.72
N LEU A 222 -12.71 -10.59 9.70
CA LEU A 222 -12.76 -9.26 10.33
C LEU A 222 -13.05 -9.35 11.84
N GLY A 223 -12.37 -10.28 12.50
CA GLY A 223 -12.49 -10.66 13.90
C GLY A 223 -11.91 -12.07 14.12
N ALA A 224 -11.62 -12.42 15.38
CA ALA A 224 -11.01 -13.70 15.76
C ALA A 224 -11.91 -14.89 15.42
N ASP A 225 -13.22 -14.70 15.59
CA ASP A 225 -14.23 -15.74 15.43
C ASP A 225 -15.21 -15.38 14.30
N ALA A 226 -14.99 -14.24 13.64
CA ALA A 226 -15.82 -13.77 12.54
C ALA A 226 -15.70 -14.71 11.32
N PRO A 227 -16.76 -14.82 10.50
CA PRO A 227 -16.67 -15.55 9.25
C PRO A 227 -15.68 -14.86 8.29
N VAL A 228 -15.16 -15.64 7.33
CA VAL A 228 -14.31 -15.13 6.26
C VAL A 228 -15.09 -14.12 5.42
N SER A 229 -14.49 -12.95 5.25
CA SER A 229 -14.94 -11.88 4.37
C SER A 229 -14.07 -11.87 3.12
N ILE A 230 -14.70 -11.67 1.97
CA ILE A 230 -14.04 -11.42 0.68
C ILE A 230 -14.17 -9.92 0.41
N LEU A 231 -13.04 -9.24 0.27
CA LEU A 231 -12.96 -7.80 0.04
C LEU A 231 -12.42 -7.51 -1.36
N ASP A 232 -12.87 -6.41 -1.95
CA ASP A 232 -12.21 -5.81 -3.10
C ASP A 232 -10.82 -5.29 -2.67
N ALA A 233 -9.76 -5.70 -3.36
CA ALA A 233 -8.39 -5.35 -3.00
C ALA A 233 -8.09 -3.84 -3.16
N ALA A 234 -8.73 -3.17 -4.12
CA ALA A 234 -8.48 -1.76 -4.40
C ALA A 234 -9.20 -0.84 -3.40
N THR A 235 -10.42 -1.18 -2.98
CA THR A 235 -11.25 -0.29 -2.14
C THR A 235 -11.46 -0.79 -0.72
N GLY A 236 -11.13 -2.05 -0.42
CA GLY A 236 -11.39 -2.67 0.88
C GLY A 236 -12.88 -2.90 1.16
N ARG A 237 -13.75 -2.76 0.15
CA ARG A 237 -15.20 -2.96 0.30
C ARG A 237 -15.49 -4.45 0.41
N THR A 238 -16.37 -4.85 1.32
CA THR A 238 -16.81 -6.23 1.43
C THR A 238 -17.67 -6.60 0.23
N LEU A 239 -17.24 -7.62 -0.52
CA LEU A 239 -17.94 -8.18 -1.68
C LEU A 239 -18.83 -9.36 -1.26
N ALA A 240 -18.35 -10.20 -0.35
CA ALA A 240 -19.08 -11.34 0.17
C ALA A 240 -18.62 -11.74 1.58
N THR A 241 -19.45 -12.50 2.27
CA THR A 241 -19.13 -13.16 3.54
C THR A 241 -19.47 -14.64 3.44
N CYS A 242 -18.49 -15.50 3.72
CA CYS A 242 -18.65 -16.96 3.66
C CYS A 242 -19.33 -17.45 4.95
N LYS A 243 -20.66 -17.62 4.93
CA LYS A 243 -21.40 -18.13 6.10
C LYS A 243 -20.94 -19.54 6.48
N GLY A 244 -20.90 -19.85 7.78
CA GLY A 244 -20.45 -21.16 8.28
C GLY A 244 -18.93 -21.30 8.40
N THR A 245 -18.18 -20.21 8.20
CA THR A 245 -16.72 -20.18 8.35
C THR A 245 -16.26 -19.45 9.62
N GLU A 246 -17.18 -19.25 10.57
CA GLU A 246 -16.87 -18.75 11.90
C GLU A 246 -15.79 -19.63 12.54
N ASN A 247 -14.85 -19.01 13.27
CA ASN A 247 -13.72 -19.69 13.89
C ASN A 247 -12.72 -20.34 12.92
N ALA A 248 -12.76 -20.03 11.60
CA ALA A 248 -11.76 -20.50 10.65
C ALA A 248 -10.33 -20.27 11.18
N ARG A 249 -9.48 -21.29 11.08
CA ARG A 249 -8.09 -21.24 11.58
C ARG A 249 -7.09 -20.92 10.49
N GLN A 250 -7.46 -21.15 9.24
CA GLN A 250 -6.62 -20.96 8.07
C GLN A 250 -7.50 -20.68 6.86
N ILE A 251 -7.03 -19.79 6.00
CA ILE A 251 -7.60 -19.51 4.69
C ILE A 251 -6.58 -19.97 3.66
N LEU A 252 -7.03 -20.81 2.72
CA LEU A 252 -6.24 -21.23 1.57
C LEU A 252 -7.00 -20.82 0.31
N ARG A 253 -6.41 -19.90 -0.46
CA ARG A 253 -6.87 -19.60 -1.80
C ARG A 253 -6.06 -20.45 -2.78
N LEU A 254 -6.63 -21.60 -3.14
CA LEU A 254 -6.09 -22.46 -4.17
C LEU A 254 -6.23 -21.80 -5.55
N ASP A 255 -5.46 -22.26 -6.53
CA ASP A 255 -5.57 -21.80 -7.89
C ASP A 255 -6.97 -22.03 -8.49
N ASP A 256 -7.29 -21.24 -9.50
CA ASP A 256 -8.46 -21.53 -10.32
C ASP A 256 -8.17 -22.83 -11.08
N LYS A 257 -9.17 -23.73 -11.08
CA LYS A 257 -9.08 -25.00 -11.81
C LYS A 257 -8.94 -24.78 -13.30
#